data_AF-A0A965IMP1-F1
#
_entry.id   AF-A0A965IMP1-F1
#
_cell.length_a   1.000
_cell.length_b   1.000
_cell.length_c   1.000
_cell.angle_alpha   90.00
_cell.angle_beta   90.00
_cell.angle_gamma   90.00
#
_symmetry.space_group_name_H-M   'P 1'
#
loop_
_entity.id
_entity.type
_entity.pdbx_description
1 polymer ?
#
loop_
_entity_poly.entity_id
_entity_poly.type
_entity_poly.pdbx_seq_one_letter_code
_entity_poly.pdbx_strand_id
1 'polypeptide(L)'
;MSKMEVKLKNQQYVVPQYPTIFSALGLLVVALSGLLPAGTVSAQSKDALVCNVADFKMLALATNDEQAREKSVSDWLAKFGKVCAADQITYIRGNLAPWLGTANTIKINQSIETLLAEKKTAQKNYEADTSELEKNKNNMPVNKPQAETVSTKR
;
A
#
# COMPACT_ATOMS: atom_id res chain seq x y z
N MET A 1 26.06 50.21 18.23
CA MET A 1 25.35 48.95 18.51
C MET A 1 23.86 49.26 18.60
N SER A 2 23.13 49.12 17.50
CA SER A 2 21.69 49.37 17.46
C SER A 2 20.95 48.07 17.21
N LYS A 3 20.16 47.69 18.21
CA LYS A 3 19.29 46.53 18.28
C LYS A 3 18.11 46.77 17.34
N MET A 4 18.03 46.04 16.23
CA MET A 4 16.86 46.06 15.35
C MET A 4 15.87 44.99 15.84
N GLU A 5 14.80 45.44 16.48
CA GLU A 5 13.67 44.60 16.84
C GLU A 5 12.81 44.34 15.60
N VAL A 6 12.75 43.08 15.17
CA VAL A 6 11.85 42.64 14.10
C VAL A 6 10.47 42.41 14.72
N LYS A 7 9.56 43.35 14.47
CA LYS A 7 8.15 43.23 14.87
C LYS A 7 7.45 42.20 13.96
N LEU A 8 7.29 40.97 14.42
CA LEU A 8 6.43 39.98 13.75
C LEU A 8 4.98 40.50 13.78
N LYS A 9 4.47 40.96 12.63
CA LYS A 9 3.03 41.13 12.42
C LYS A 9 2.43 39.74 12.23
N ASN A 10 1.60 39.35 13.18
CA ASN A 10 0.76 38.16 13.15
C ASN A 10 -0.24 38.28 11.98
N GLN A 11 0.15 37.81 10.79
CA GLN A 11 -0.71 37.81 9.61
C GLN A 11 -1.52 36.52 9.60
N GLN A 12 -2.61 36.57 10.39
CA GLN A 12 -3.66 35.56 10.44
C GLN A 12 -4.29 35.44 9.03
N TYR A 13 -4.07 34.31 8.35
CA TYR A 13 -4.74 34.02 7.08
C TYR A 13 -6.21 33.69 7.36
N VAL A 14 -7.09 34.63 7.03
CA VAL A 14 -8.54 34.44 7.12
C VAL A 14 -9.00 33.66 5.88
N VAL A 15 -9.49 32.44 6.08
CA VAL A 15 -10.08 31.62 5.01
C VAL A 15 -11.47 32.21 4.67
N PRO A 16 -11.79 32.50 3.40
CA PRO A 16 -13.11 32.99 3.04
C PRO A 16 -14.13 31.84 3.14
N GLN A 17 -15.01 31.93 4.14
CA GLN A 17 -16.12 31.00 4.36
C GLN A 17 -17.32 31.44 3.52
N TYR A 18 -17.67 30.66 2.48
CA TYR A 18 -18.86 30.89 1.67
C TYR A 18 -20.13 30.69 2.50
N PRO A 19 -21.10 31.63 2.48
CA PRO A 19 -22.36 31.43 3.18
C PRO A 19 -23.25 30.44 2.42
N THR A 20 -23.59 29.33 3.08
CA THR A 20 -24.71 28.46 2.67
C THR A 20 -26.00 29.20 2.97
N ILE A 21 -26.60 29.81 1.93
CA ILE A 21 -27.95 30.36 2.00
C ILE A 21 -28.93 29.17 1.90
N PHE A 22 -29.23 28.54 3.03
CA PHE A 22 -30.40 27.70 3.19
C PHE A 22 -31.14 28.17 4.44
N SER A 23 -32.06 29.10 4.26
CA SER A 23 -33.02 29.50 5.29
C SER A 23 -34.44 29.24 4.78
N ALA A 24 -34.92 28.07 5.19
CA ALA A 24 -36.27 27.78 5.64
C ALA A 24 -37.39 28.75 5.24
N LEU A 25 -38.26 28.32 4.33
CA LEU A 25 -39.71 28.48 4.47
C LEU A 25 -40.41 27.46 3.55
N GLY A 26 -41.11 26.49 4.15
CA GLY A 26 -41.83 25.45 3.40
C GLY A 26 -42.25 24.30 4.30
N LEU A 27 -43.17 24.57 5.21
CA LEU A 27 -43.86 23.55 6.00
C LEU A 27 -44.78 22.71 5.11
N LEU A 28 -44.74 21.39 5.34
CA LEU A 28 -45.87 20.45 5.33
C LEU A 28 -46.30 19.84 3.98
N VAL A 29 -45.79 18.63 3.68
CA VAL A 29 -46.58 17.58 2.98
C VAL A 29 -46.36 16.23 3.68
N VAL A 30 -47.34 15.91 4.52
CA VAL A 30 -47.98 14.60 4.81
C VAL A 30 -47.20 13.31 4.54
N ALA A 31 -47.06 12.52 5.61
CA ALA A 31 -46.60 11.14 5.64
C ALA A 31 -47.47 10.18 4.80
N LEU A 32 -46.83 9.20 4.13
CA LEU A 32 -47.30 7.80 3.95
C LEU A 32 -46.36 7.03 2.99
N SER A 33 -45.38 6.34 3.55
CA SER A 33 -44.62 5.24 2.91
C SER A 33 -43.80 4.61 4.04
N GLY A 34 -44.10 3.42 4.56
CA GLY A 34 -44.18 2.15 3.85
C GLY A 34 -43.02 1.29 4.38
N LEU A 35 -43.34 0.10 4.88
CA LEU A 35 -42.47 -0.84 5.60
C LEU A 35 -41.14 -1.25 4.87
N LEU A 36 -40.07 -1.42 5.69
CA LEU A 36 -38.87 -2.31 5.60
C LEU A 36 -37.73 -1.97 4.61
N PRO A 37 -36.45 -2.40 4.81
CA PRO A 37 -35.85 -3.23 5.88
C PRO A 37 -34.50 -2.69 6.48
N ALA A 38 -34.03 -3.40 7.51
CA ALA A 38 -32.64 -3.63 7.92
C ALA A 38 -31.66 -2.45 8.01
N GLY A 39 -31.21 -2.17 9.24
CA GLY A 39 -30.10 -1.27 9.51
C GLY A 39 -28.85 -1.63 8.70
N THR A 40 -28.31 -0.64 8.01
CA THR A 40 -26.99 -0.73 7.39
C THR A 40 -25.95 -0.76 8.51
N VAL A 41 -25.49 -1.96 8.88
CA VAL A 41 -24.26 -2.11 9.63
C VAL A 41 -23.14 -1.65 8.70
N SER A 42 -22.64 -0.44 8.94
CA SER A 42 -21.40 0.03 8.32
C SER A 42 -20.26 -0.79 8.89
N ALA A 43 -19.90 -1.88 8.23
CA ALA A 43 -18.64 -2.57 8.49
C ALA A 43 -17.51 -1.57 8.23
N GLN A 44 -16.89 -1.04 9.29
CA GLN A 44 -15.65 -0.28 9.13
C GLN A 44 -14.57 -1.27 8.69
N SER A 45 -14.37 -1.36 7.37
CA SER A 45 -13.21 -2.05 6.84
C SER A 45 -11.99 -1.35 7.41
N LYS A 46 -11.13 -2.10 8.12
CA LYS A 46 -9.76 -1.65 8.37
C LYS A 46 -9.20 -1.16 7.04
N ASP A 47 -8.82 0.12 6.97
CA ASP A 47 -8.28 0.71 5.75
C ASP A 47 -7.15 -0.18 5.24
N ALA A 48 -7.43 -0.93 4.17
CA ALA A 48 -6.45 -1.79 3.56
C ALA A 48 -5.37 -0.91 2.96
N LEU A 49 -4.12 -1.11 3.34
CA LEU A 49 -3.00 -0.42 2.71
C LEU A 49 -2.91 -0.92 1.26
N VAL A 50 -3.12 -0.01 0.30
CA VAL A 50 -3.03 -0.29 -1.13
C VAL A 50 -1.76 0.35 -1.67
N CYS A 51 -1.00 -0.39 -2.47
CA CYS A 51 0.10 0.17 -3.23
C CYS A 51 -0.43 0.93 -4.45
N ASN A 52 -0.47 2.26 -4.34
CA ASN A 52 -0.84 3.14 -5.44
C ASN A 52 0.36 3.93 -5.96
N VAL A 53 0.99 3.45 -7.02
CA VAL A 53 2.19 4.09 -7.59
C VAL A 53 1.90 5.50 -8.14
N ALA A 54 0.66 5.78 -8.54
CA ALA A 54 0.29 7.13 -8.98
C ALA A 54 0.38 8.14 -7.82
N ASP A 55 0.08 7.73 -6.57
CA ASP A 55 0.24 8.61 -5.40
C ASP A 55 1.71 8.92 -5.13
N PHE A 56 2.60 7.93 -5.26
CA PHE A 56 4.04 8.17 -5.17
C PHE A 56 4.51 9.19 -6.20
N LYS A 57 4.12 8.99 -7.47
CA LYS A 57 4.46 9.90 -8.56
C LYS A 57 3.89 11.30 -8.33
N MET A 58 2.66 11.41 -7.85
CA MET A 58 2.04 12.68 -7.53
C MET A 58 2.80 13.40 -6.41
N LEU A 59 3.14 12.71 -5.32
CA LEU A 59 3.93 13.30 -4.23
C LEU A 59 5.30 13.80 -4.72
N ALA A 60 5.95 13.02 -5.58
CA ALA A 60 7.22 13.38 -6.19
C ALA A 60 7.10 14.63 -7.08
N LEU A 61 6.08 14.72 -7.93
CA LEU A 61 5.97 15.81 -8.91
C LEU A 61 5.28 17.07 -8.37
N ALA A 62 4.40 16.95 -7.37
CA ALA A 62 3.62 18.07 -6.82
C ALA A 62 4.38 18.82 -5.72
N THR A 63 5.43 18.23 -5.15
CA THR A 63 6.18 18.85 -4.04
C THR A 63 7.37 19.63 -4.59
N ASN A 64 7.32 20.96 -4.48
CA ASN A 64 8.36 21.85 -5.03
C ASN A 64 9.66 21.81 -4.22
N ASP A 65 9.55 21.90 -2.89
CA ASP A 65 10.71 21.88 -1.99
C ASP A 65 11.39 20.50 -1.99
N GLU A 66 12.72 20.49 -2.14
CA GLU A 66 13.49 19.26 -2.27
C GLU A 66 13.44 18.39 -1.03
N GLN A 67 13.59 18.99 0.15
CA GLN A 67 13.61 18.25 1.42
C GLN A 67 12.22 17.72 1.77
N ALA A 68 11.18 18.52 1.54
CA ALA A 68 9.80 18.11 1.68
C ALA A 68 9.44 16.98 0.71
N ARG A 69 9.95 17.03 -0.53
CA ARG A 69 9.75 15.99 -1.55
C ARG A 69 10.41 14.69 -1.12
N GLU A 70 11.69 14.72 -0.74
CA GLU A 70 12.41 13.53 -0.22
C GLU A 70 11.67 12.92 0.98
N LYS A 71 11.26 13.76 1.94
CA LYS A 71 10.53 13.30 3.12
C LYS A 71 9.21 12.63 2.75
N SER A 72 8.41 13.26 1.91
CA SER A 72 7.07 12.77 1.56
C SER A 72 7.12 11.42 0.86
N VAL A 73 8.06 11.25 -0.07
CA VAL A 73 8.22 9.97 -0.77
C VAL A 73 8.86 8.89 0.11
N SER A 74 9.75 9.28 1.03
CA SER A 74 10.30 8.35 2.04
C SER A 74 9.20 7.84 2.97
N ASP A 75 8.34 8.73 3.45
CA ASP A 75 7.20 8.39 4.32
C ASP A 75 6.20 7.49 3.56
N TRP A 76 5.98 7.76 2.26
CA TRP A 76 5.16 6.91 1.40
C TRP A 76 5.75 5.50 1.26
N LEU A 77 7.05 5.37 0.99
CA LEU A 77 7.71 4.07 0.84
C LEU A 77 7.65 3.26 2.14
N ALA A 78 7.81 3.91 3.29
CA ALA A 78 7.71 3.24 4.59
C ALA A 78 6.30 2.69 4.87
N LYS A 79 5.26 3.44 4.46
CA LYS A 79 3.86 3.08 4.71
C LYS A 79 3.29 2.11 3.67
N PHE A 80 3.53 2.35 2.38
CA PHE A 80 2.88 1.65 1.27
C PHE A 80 3.84 0.77 0.46
N GLY A 81 5.15 1.04 0.49
CA GLY A 81 6.14 0.26 -0.26
C GLY A 81 6.13 -1.23 0.11
N LYS A 82 5.83 -1.55 1.38
CA LYS A 82 5.78 -2.94 1.87
C LYS A 82 4.63 -3.75 1.25
N VAL A 83 3.53 -3.13 0.86
CA VAL A 83 2.38 -3.83 0.25
C VAL A 83 2.46 -3.86 -1.28
N CYS A 84 3.44 -3.19 -1.89
CA CYS A 84 3.64 -3.22 -3.32
C CYS A 84 4.16 -4.57 -3.82
N ALA A 85 3.76 -4.92 -5.03
CA ALA A 85 4.37 -6.02 -5.80
C ALA A 85 5.79 -5.64 -6.24
N ALA A 86 6.63 -6.64 -6.51
CA ALA A 86 8.01 -6.43 -6.94
C ALA A 86 8.10 -5.60 -8.24
N ASP A 87 7.18 -5.82 -9.18
CA ASP A 87 7.12 -5.09 -10.45
C ASP A 87 6.78 -3.61 -10.25
N GLN A 88 5.92 -3.30 -9.28
CA GLN A 88 5.56 -1.92 -8.94
C GLN A 88 6.75 -1.18 -8.33
N ILE A 89 7.50 -1.83 -7.43
CA ILE A 89 8.73 -1.24 -6.86
C ILE A 89 9.79 -1.06 -7.95
N THR A 90 9.91 -2.02 -8.88
CA THR A 90 10.83 -1.92 -10.02
C THR A 90 10.45 -0.77 -10.95
N TYR A 91 9.15 -0.57 -11.18
CA TYR A 91 8.64 0.57 -11.96
C TYR A 91 8.94 1.90 -11.27
N ILE A 92 8.77 2.01 -9.95
CA ILE A 92 9.18 3.19 -9.18
C ILE A 92 10.67 3.45 -9.35
N ARG A 93 11.51 2.42 -9.16
CA ARG A 93 12.97 2.49 -9.31
C ARG A 93 13.37 3.08 -10.66
N GLY A 94 12.78 2.59 -11.75
CA GLY A 94 13.07 3.03 -13.11
C GLY A 94 12.71 4.48 -13.39
N ASN A 95 11.88 5.10 -12.55
CA ASN A 95 11.40 6.47 -12.74
C ASN A 95 11.83 7.44 -11.62
N LEU A 96 12.72 7.03 -10.70
CA LEU A 96 13.16 7.89 -9.60
C LEU A 96 13.78 9.21 -10.10
N ALA A 97 14.69 9.14 -11.09
CA ALA A 97 15.37 10.32 -11.62
C ALA A 97 14.39 11.36 -12.21
N PRO A 98 13.50 11.00 -13.16
CA PRO A 98 12.55 11.97 -13.72
C PRO A 98 11.46 12.43 -12.76
N TRP A 99 11.21 11.72 -11.65
CA TRP A 99 10.18 12.12 -10.68
C TRP A 99 10.72 12.92 -9.50
N LEU A 100 11.92 12.62 -9.01
CA LEU A 100 12.47 13.23 -7.80
C LEU A 100 13.49 14.34 -8.09
N GLY A 101 14.13 14.30 -9.26
CA GLY A 101 15.22 15.22 -9.59
C GLY A 101 16.30 15.18 -8.52
N THR A 102 16.58 16.33 -7.91
CA THR A 102 17.57 16.47 -6.83
C THR A 102 17.19 15.73 -5.53
N ALA A 103 15.88 15.53 -5.28
CA ALA A 103 15.41 14.78 -4.12
C ALA A 103 15.68 13.27 -4.23
N ASN A 104 16.27 12.79 -5.34
CA ASN A 104 16.67 11.41 -5.51
C ASN A 104 17.93 11.10 -4.69
N THR A 105 17.77 10.89 -3.38
CA THR A 105 18.89 10.65 -2.47
C THR A 105 19.26 9.17 -2.38
N ILE A 106 20.47 8.90 -1.88
CA ILE A 106 20.95 7.53 -1.61
C ILE A 106 19.98 6.80 -0.67
N LYS A 107 19.39 7.52 0.29
CA LYS A 107 18.42 6.97 1.26
C LYS A 107 17.19 6.38 0.59
N ILE A 108 16.63 7.09 -0.40
CA ILE A 108 15.47 6.59 -1.16
C ILE A 108 15.86 5.35 -1.98
N ASN A 109 17.00 5.40 -2.65
CA ASN A 109 17.50 4.26 -3.43
C ASN A 109 17.70 3.02 -2.55
N GLN A 110 18.33 3.17 -1.38
CA GLN A 110 18.50 2.08 -0.42
C GLN A 110 17.15 1.51 0.04
N SER A 111 16.16 2.37 0.32
CA SER A 111 14.82 1.93 0.72
C SER A 111 14.16 1.06 -0.37
N ILE A 112 14.31 1.45 -1.64
CA ILE A 112 13.83 0.68 -2.79
C ILE A 112 14.56 -0.67 -2.93
N GLU A 113 15.89 -0.68 -2.78
CA GLU A 113 16.67 -1.92 -2.84
C GLU A 113 16.28 -2.89 -1.72
N THR A 114 16.07 -2.40 -0.50
CA THR A 114 15.61 -3.21 0.63
C THR A 114 14.24 -3.83 0.32
N LEU A 115 13.28 -3.04 -0.17
CA LEU A 115 11.97 -3.56 -0.55
C LEU A 115 12.09 -4.65 -1.61
N LEU A 116 12.91 -4.46 -2.65
CA LEU A 116 13.11 -5.48 -3.70
C LEU A 116 13.78 -6.75 -3.16
N ALA A 117 14.76 -6.62 -2.27
CA ALA A 117 15.43 -7.75 -1.65
C ALA A 117 14.44 -8.58 -0.80
N GLU A 118 13.59 -7.92 -0.02
CA GLU A 118 12.53 -8.59 0.76
C GLU A 118 11.58 -9.37 -0.14
N LYS A 119 11.15 -8.80 -1.27
CA LYS A 119 10.28 -9.51 -2.24
C LYS A 119 10.96 -10.73 -2.86
N LYS A 120 12.24 -10.62 -3.24
CA LYS A 120 13.01 -11.74 -3.79
C LYS A 120 13.15 -12.88 -2.80
N THR A 121 13.40 -12.58 -1.53
CA THR A 121 13.48 -13.60 -0.47
C THR A 121 12.13 -14.28 -0.27
N ALA A 122 11.04 -13.52 -0.24
CA ALA A 122 9.69 -14.09 -0.14
C ALA A 122 9.35 -15.02 -1.30
N GLN A 123 9.75 -14.67 -2.54
CA GLN A 123 9.57 -15.52 -3.72
C GLN A 123 10.36 -16.84 -3.60
N LYS A 124 11.64 -16.76 -3.24
CA LYS A 124 12.49 -17.96 -3.07
C LYS A 124 11.94 -18.91 -2.00
N ASN A 125 11.41 -18.37 -0.91
CA ASN A 125 10.84 -19.20 0.16
C ASN A 125 9.59 -19.94 -0.32
N TYR A 126 8.74 -19.31 -1.14
CA TYR A 126 7.59 -19.98 -1.75
C TYR A 126 8.03 -21.09 -2.71
N GLU A 127 9.02 -20.82 -3.56
CA GLU A 127 9.59 -21.82 -4.48
C GLU A 127 10.19 -23.02 -3.73
N ALA A 128 10.91 -22.77 -2.63
CA ALA A 128 11.45 -23.83 -1.77
C ALA A 128 10.35 -24.70 -1.15
N ASP A 129 9.31 -24.08 -0.57
CA ASP A 129 8.19 -24.80 0.08
C ASP A 129 7.40 -25.65 -0.93
N THR A 130 7.13 -25.10 -2.13
CA THR A 130 6.50 -25.88 -3.20
C THR A 130 7.34 -27.07 -3.65
N SER A 131 8.67 -26.91 -3.72
CA SER A 131 9.58 -28.02 -4.07
C SER A 131 9.62 -29.12 -3.00
N GLU A 132 9.51 -28.78 -1.72
CA GLU A 132 9.44 -29.75 -0.62
C GLU A 132 8.10 -30.50 -0.61
N LEU A 133 6.99 -29.81 -0.90
CA LEU A 133 5.67 -30.42 -1.02
C LEU A 133 5.58 -31.41 -2.19
N GLU A 134 6.14 -31.06 -3.36
CA GLU A 134 6.17 -31.95 -4.53
C GLU A 134 7.04 -33.19 -4.28
N LYS A 135 8.17 -33.03 -3.58
CA LYS A 135 9.05 -34.16 -3.21
C LYS A 135 8.37 -35.14 -2.24
N ASN A 136 7.56 -34.65 -1.30
CA ASN A 136 6.84 -35.49 -0.34
C ASN A 136 5.73 -36.32 -1.01
N LYS A 137 4.98 -35.75 -1.98
CA LYS A 137 3.96 -36.48 -2.74
C LYS A 137 4.52 -37.67 -3.54
N ASN A 138 5.76 -37.55 -4.02
CA ASN A 138 6.43 -38.60 -4.80
C ASN A 138 7.02 -39.74 -3.94
N ASN A 139 6.90 -39.68 -2.61
CA ASN A 139 7.36 -40.72 -1.69
C ASN A 139 6.20 -41.43 -0.96
N MET A 140 5.00 -41.43 -1.55
CA MET A 140 3.93 -42.29 -1.06
C MET A 140 4.33 -43.76 -1.34
N PRO A 141 4.38 -44.65 -0.32
CA PRO A 141 4.78 -46.02 -0.54
C PRO A 141 3.75 -46.68 -1.46
N VAL A 142 4.19 -47.09 -2.65
CA VAL A 142 3.51 -48.11 -3.44
C VAL A 142 3.51 -49.37 -2.57
N ASN A 143 2.43 -49.58 -1.81
CA ASN A 143 2.22 -50.83 -1.12
C ASN A 143 1.96 -51.88 -2.20
N LYS A 144 3.05 -52.53 -2.62
CA LYS A 144 3.07 -53.71 -3.47
C LYS A 144 2.34 -54.82 -2.73
N PRO A 145 1.23 -55.38 -3.23
CA PRO A 145 0.74 -56.65 -2.73
C PRO A 145 1.82 -57.69 -3.04
N GLN A 146 2.46 -58.19 -1.98
CA GLN A 146 3.36 -59.32 -2.04
C GLN A 146 2.49 -60.56 -2.30
N ALA A 147 2.42 -61.00 -3.55
CA ALA A 147 1.89 -62.33 -3.85
C ALA A 147 2.95 -63.35 -3.42
N GLU A 148 2.66 -64.03 -2.33
CA GLU A 148 3.44 -65.10 -1.74
C GLU A 148 3.70 -66.20 -2.78
N THR A 149 4.96 -66.60 -2.89
CA THR A 149 5.40 -67.76 -3.66
C THR A 149 4.87 -69.05 -3.01
N VAL A 150 3.86 -69.67 -3.61
CA VAL A 150 3.54 -71.08 -3.36
C VAL A 150 4.24 -71.93 -4.39
N SER A 151 5.39 -72.46 -3.97
CA SER A 151 6.00 -73.65 -4.57
C SER A 151 5.04 -74.83 -4.44
N THR A 152 4.68 -75.47 -5.55
CA THR A 152 4.28 -76.87 -5.53
C THR A 152 4.74 -77.57 -6.80
N LYS A 153 5.57 -78.57 -6.52
CA LYS A 153 6.20 -79.54 -7.41
C LYS A 153 5.22 -80.68 -7.67
N ARG A 154 4.89 -80.95 -8.94
CA ARG A 154 4.75 -82.30 -9.50
C ARG A 154 4.61 -82.26 -11.01
#